data_AF-X1C881-F1
#
_entry.id   AF-X1C881-F1
#
_cell.length_a   1.000
_cell.length_b   1.000
_cell.length_c   1.000
_cell.angle_alpha   90.00
_cell.angle_beta   90.00
_cell.angle_gamma   90.00
#
_symmetry.space_group_name_H-M   'P 1'
#
loop_
_entity.id
_entity.type
_entity.pdbx_description
1 polymer ?
#
loop_
_entity_poly.entity_id
_entity_poly.type
_entity_poly.pdbx_seq_one_letter_code
_entity_poly.pdbx_strand_id
1 'polypeptide(L)' 'MSKSPIKKGDILNIYTDGAARGNPGPAACAFLFVHNNEIIHEGSNYIGT' A
#
# COMPACT_ATOMS: atom_id res chain seq x y z
N MET A 1 23.73 3.65 -5.37
CA MET A 1 22.44 2.93 -5.50
C MET A 1 22.09 2.34 -4.14
N SER A 2 20.96 2.77 -3.56
CA SER A 2 20.50 2.25 -2.27
C SER A 2 20.15 0.77 -2.42
N LYS A 3 20.69 -0.09 -1.56
CA LYS A 3 20.25 -1.49 -1.50
C LYS A 3 18.79 -1.55 -1.05
N SER A 4 18.03 -2.52 -1.58
CA SER A 4 16.68 -2.82 -1.09
C SER A 4 16.74 -3.10 0.41
N PRO A 5 15.80 -2.57 1.22
CA PRO A 5 15.72 -2.89 2.64
C PRO A 5 15.30 -4.36 2.88
N ILE A 6 14.86 -5.06 1.83
CA ILE A 6 14.36 -6.45 1.89
C ILE A 6 15.32 -7.40 1.19
N LYS A 7 15.58 -8.54 1.83
CA LYS A 7 16.41 -9.64 1.32
C LYS A 7 15.54 -10.81 0.89
N LYS A 8 16.11 -11.67 0.03
CA LYS A 8 15.46 -12.92 -0.37
C LYS A 8 15.29 -13.83 0.85
N GLY A 9 14.06 -14.28 1.10
CA GLY A 9 13.71 -15.12 2.24
C GLY A 9 13.01 -14.36 3.37
N ASP A 10 13.04 -13.03 3.35
CA ASP A 10 12.26 -12.21 4.28
C ASP A 10 10.76 -12.30 3.96
N ILE A 11 9.93 -12.22 5.00
CA ILE A 11 8.49 -12.02 4.84
C ILE A 11 8.23 -10.52 4.66
N LEU A 12 7.57 -10.20 3.56
CA LEU A 12 7.05 -8.86 3.28
C LEU A 12 5.52 -8.93 3.30
N ASN A 13 4.90 -8.25 4.26
CA ASN A 13 3.45 -8.14 4.33
C ASN A 13 3.01 -6.98 3.44
N ILE A 14 2.06 -7.23 2.54
CA ILE A 14 1.49 -6.21 1.68
C ILE A 14 0.01 -6.08 2.01
N TYR A 15 -0.38 -4.90 2.47
CA TYR A 15 -1.77 -4.56 2.75
C TYR A 15 -2.30 -3.69 1.63
N THR A 16 -3.54 -3.92 1.23
CA THR A 16 -4.25 -3.10 0.26
C THR A 16 -5.64 -2.82 0.81
N ASP A 17 -6.14 -1.61 0.56
CA ASP A 17 -7.51 -1.25 0.92
C ASP A 17 -8.07 -0.21 -0.06
N GLY A 18 -9.38 -0.12 -0.11
CA GLY A 18 -10.11 0.86 -0.91
C GLY A 18 -11.39 1.29 -0.22
N ALA A 19 -11.70 2.58 -0.32
CA ALA A 19 -12.90 3.15 0.27
C ALA A 19 -13.62 4.05 -0.74
N ALA A 20 -14.95 4.03 -0.70
CA ALA A 20 -15.81 4.84 -1.57
C ALA A 20 -16.87 5.58 -0.75
N ARG A 21 -17.13 6.84 -1.09
CA ARG A 21 -18.26 7.62 -0.57
C ARG A 21 -19.45 7.47 -1.53
N GLY A 22 -20.16 6.36 -1.38
CA GLY A 22 -21.22 5.93 -2.31
C GLY A 22 -20.68 5.05 -3.45
N ASN A 23 -21.53 4.21 -4.04
CA ASN A 23 -21.17 3.32 -5.15
C ASN A 23 -22.24 3.38 -6.25
N PRO A 24 -22.05 4.18 -7.32
CA PRO A 24 -20.84 4.95 -7.65
C PRO A 24 -20.68 6.24 -6.82
N GLY A 25 -19.44 6.68 -6.64
CA GLY A 25 -19.09 7.92 -5.93
C GLY A 25 -17.57 8.12 -5.85
N PRO A 26 -17.10 9.25 -5.31
CA PRO A 26 -15.69 9.49 -5.00
C PRO A 26 -15.08 8.31 -4.25
N ALA A 27 -13.99 7.74 -4.75
CA ALA A 27 -13.29 6.65 -4.08
C ALA A 27 -11.78 6.88 -4.03
N ALA A 28 -11.10 6.10 -3.21
CA ALA A 28 -9.66 6.08 -3.09
C ALA A 28 -9.18 4.64 -2.86
N CYS A 29 -7.94 4.37 -3.26
CA CYS A 29 -7.26 3.12 -2.96
C CYS A 29 -5.89 3.42 -2.32
N ALA A 30 -5.40 2.49 -1.52
CA ALA A 30 -4.10 2.59 -0.87
C ALA A 30 -3.44 1.22 -0.71
N PHE A 31 -2.13 1.24 -0.49
CA PHE A 31 -1.35 0.07 -0.15
C PHE A 31 -0.23 0.41 0.85
N LEU A 32 0.17 -0.59 1.64
CA LEU A 32 1.31 -0.54 2.56
C LEU A 32 2.18 -1.78 2.38
N PHE A 33 3.50 -1.59 2.28
CA PHE A 33 4.49 -2.66 2.37
C PHE A 33 5.08 -2.60 3.78
N VAL A 34 4.95 -3.69 4.53
CA VAL A 34 5.36 -3.78 5.93
C VAL A 34 6.34 -4.93 6.11
N HIS A 35 7.50 -4.63 6.68
CA HIS A 35 8.53 -5.59 7.02
C HIS A 35 8.98 -5.38 8.47
N ASN A 36 9.06 -6.45 9.27
CA ASN A 36 9.36 -6.37 10.70
C ASN A 36 8.51 -5.34 11.47
N ASN A 37 7.22 -5.27 11.14
CA ASN A 37 6.25 -4.30 11.68
C ASN A 37 6.55 -2.83 11.37
N GLU A 38 7.44 -2.53 10.42
CA GLU A 38 7.70 -1.19 9.92
C GLU A 38 7.16 -1.01 8.49
N ILE A 39 6.53 0.13 8.22
CA ILE A 39 6.13 0.51 6.86
C ILE A 39 7.37 0.97 6.10
N ILE A 40 7.71 0.27 5.02
CA ILE A 40 8.90 0.54 4.19
C ILE A 40 8.56 1.21 2.85
N HIS A 41 7.30 1.11 2.43
CA HIS A 41 6.79 1.72 1.21
C HIS A 41 5.27 1.83 1.30
N GLU A 42 4.72 2.92 0.79
CA GLU A 42 3.28 3.17 0.81
C GLU A 42 2.87 4.03 -0.38
N GLY A 43 1.60 3.98 -0.70
CA GLY A 43 1.01 4.83 -1.71
C GLY A 43 -0.50 4.87 -1.59
N SER A 44 -1.09 5.94 -2.09
CA SER A 44 -2.54 6.06 -2.23
C SER A 44 -2.87 6.82 -3.51
N ASN A 45 -4.07 6.58 -4.02
CA ASN A 45 -4.59 7.29 -5.17
C ASN A 45 -6.09 7.56 -5.01
N TYR A 46 -6.52 8.71 -5.52
CA TYR A 46 -7.93 9.04 -5.66
C TYR A 46 -8.46 8.45 -6.98
N ILE A 47 -9.58 7.74 -6.91
CA ILE A 47 -10.24 7.04 -8.01
C ILE A 47 -11.74 7.37 -7.99
N GLY A 48 -12.16 8.40 -8.71
CA GLY A 48 -13.57 8.81 -8.70
C GLY A 48 -13.77 10.17 -9.34
N THR A 49 -13.85 10.18 -10.67
CA THR A 49 -14.28 11.33 -11.49
C THR A 49 -15.57 11.00 -12.18
#